data_AF-A0A955P7G3-F1
#
_entry.id   AF-A0A955P7G3-F1
#
_cell.length_a   1.000
_cell.length_b   1.000
_cell.length_c   1.000
_cell.angle_alpha   90.00
_cell.angle_beta   90.00
_cell.angle_gamma   90.00
#
_symmetry.space_group_name_H-M   'P 1'
#
loop_
_entity.id
_entity.type
_entity.pdbx_description
1 polymer ?
#
loop_
_entity_poly.entity_id
_entity_poly.type
_entity_poly.pdbx_seq_one_letter_code
_entity_poly.pdbx_strand_id
1 'polypeptide(L)'
;MGAPDTVMRLVERFHTQVEDYKRGAYNETQVRRDFIDPFFQALGWDINNKAGYSERYREVIHEDSLRVKEKVSAPDYCFRIGSERKFFVEAGWGG
;
A
#
# COMPACT_ATOMS: atom_id res chain seq x y z
N MET A 1 18.17 14.30 5.91
CA MET A 1 17.52 13.68 4.74
C MET A 1 16.09 14.22 4.69
N GLY A 2 15.70 14.85 3.59
CA GLY A 2 14.31 15.28 3.37
C GLY A 2 13.44 14.11 2.90
N ALA A 3 12.12 14.29 2.92
CA ALA A 3 11.22 13.31 2.30
C ALA A 3 11.49 13.22 0.78
N PRO A 4 11.31 12.05 0.14
CA PRO A 4 11.45 11.92 -1.31
C PRO A 4 10.48 12.85 -2.06
N ASP A 5 10.93 13.47 -3.16
CA ASP A 5 10.10 14.37 -3.98
C ASP A 5 8.80 13.72 -4.45
N THR A 6 8.83 12.42 -4.74
CA THR A 6 7.63 11.65 -5.11
C THR A 6 6.60 11.65 -3.98
N VAL A 7 7.02 11.51 -2.72
CA VAL A 7 6.11 11.56 -1.58
C VAL A 7 5.49 12.95 -1.46
N MET A 8 6.30 13.99 -1.59
CA MET A 8 5.81 15.38 -1.53
C MET A 8 4.76 15.67 -2.61
N ARG A 9 5.01 15.22 -3.85
CA ARG A 9 4.05 15.35 -4.96
C ARG A 9 2.76 14.57 -4.74
N LEU A 10 2.84 13.36 -4.16
CA LEU A 10 1.65 12.57 -3.85
C LEU A 10 0.80 13.26 -2.78
N VAL A 11 1.43 13.82 -1.75
CA VAL A 11 0.76 14.60 -0.70
C VAL A 11 0.09 15.84 -1.27
N GLU A 12 0.80 16.61 -2.09
CA GLU A 12 0.26 17.80 -2.75
C GLU A 12 -0.95 17.45 -3.63
N ARG A 13 -0.80 16.44 -4.51
CA ARG A 13 -1.90 15.97 -5.37
C ARG A 13 -3.12 15.53 -4.56
N PHE A 14 -2.89 14.79 -3.47
CA PHE A 14 -3.96 14.36 -2.58
C PHE A 14 -4.70 15.57 -2.01
N HIS A 15 -3.96 16.54 -1.47
CA HIS A 15 -4.53 17.72 -0.85
C HIS A 15 -5.35 18.57 -1.84
N THR A 16 -4.86 18.77 -3.06
CA THR A 16 -5.56 19.59 -4.08
C THR A 16 -6.85 18.96 -4.59
N GLN A 17 -6.98 17.63 -4.53
CA GLN A 17 -8.08 16.87 -5.15
C GLN A 17 -8.90 16.06 -4.14
N VAL A 18 -8.67 16.24 -2.84
CA VAL A 18 -9.29 15.45 -1.77
C VAL A 18 -10.82 15.43 -1.85
N GLU A 19 -11.43 16.54 -2.23
CA GLU A 19 -12.88 16.65 -2.34
C GLU A 19 -13.44 15.81 -3.50
N ASP A 20 -12.70 15.66 -4.60
CA ASP A 20 -13.11 14.78 -5.70
C ASP A 20 -12.98 13.30 -5.33
N TYR A 21 -11.93 12.96 -4.57
CA TYR A 21 -11.74 11.59 -4.10
C TYR A 21 -12.81 11.15 -3.08
N LYS A 22 -13.36 12.08 -2.30
CA LYS A 22 -14.45 11.80 -1.34
C LYS A 22 -15.84 11.68 -1.98
N ARG A 23 -16.04 12.07 -3.24
CA ARG A 23 -17.36 12.06 -3.92
C ARG A 23 -17.90 10.67 -4.25
N GLY A 24 -17.28 9.59 -3.75
CA GLY A 24 -17.75 8.21 -3.87
C GLY A 24 -17.47 7.54 -5.22
N ALA A 25 -17.03 8.29 -6.23
CA ALA A 25 -16.60 7.73 -7.53
C ALA A 25 -15.18 7.16 -7.51
N TYR A 26 -14.40 7.47 -6.46
CA TYR A 26 -13.01 7.06 -6.32
C TYR A 26 -12.90 5.81 -5.45
N ASN A 27 -12.68 4.66 -6.10
CA ASN A 27 -12.70 3.35 -5.45
C ASN A 27 -11.34 2.95 -4.89
N GLU A 28 -11.33 1.88 -4.12
CA GLU A 28 -10.16 1.37 -3.43
C GLU A 28 -9.00 1.03 -4.37
N THR A 29 -9.29 0.37 -5.50
CA THR A 29 -8.29 0.04 -6.52
C THR A 29 -7.59 1.30 -7.06
N GLN A 30 -8.33 2.41 -7.21
CA GLN A 30 -7.75 3.69 -7.64
C GLN A 30 -6.87 4.30 -6.55
N VAL A 31 -7.31 4.29 -5.29
CA VAL A 31 -6.51 4.76 -4.13
C VAL A 31 -5.19 3.97 -4.05
N ARG A 32 -5.27 2.64 -4.18
CA ARG A 32 -4.12 1.73 -4.18
C ARG A 32 -3.09 2.14 -5.26
N ARG A 33 -3.53 2.18 -6.51
CA ARG A 33 -2.65 2.43 -7.67
C ARG A 33 -2.10 3.84 -7.75
N ASP A 34 -2.92 4.84 -7.42
CA ASP A 34 -2.53 6.23 -7.60
C ASP A 34 -1.69 6.72 -6.44
N PHE A 35 -1.97 6.30 -5.21
CA PHE A 35 -1.34 6.86 -4.00
C PHE A 35 -0.53 5.84 -3.20
N ILE A 36 -1.10 4.67 -2.87
CA ILE A 36 -0.45 3.73 -1.94
C ILE A 36 0.78 3.08 -2.58
N ASP A 37 0.64 2.50 -3.78
CA ASP A 37 1.75 1.83 -4.45
C ASP A 37 2.90 2.82 -4.72
N PRO A 38 2.67 4.02 -5.31
CA PRO A 38 3.75 4.97 -5.56
C PRO A 38 4.37 5.53 -4.29
N PHE A 39 3.59 5.66 -3.20
CA PHE A 39 4.09 6.12 -1.90
C PHE A 39 5.10 5.13 -1.33
N PHE A 40 4.74 3.84 -1.24
CA PHE A 40 5.65 2.83 -0.69
C PHE A 40 6.83 2.51 -1.61
N GLN A 41 6.64 2.58 -2.93
CA GLN A 41 7.76 2.52 -3.88
C GLN A 41 8.76 3.67 -3.65
N ALA A 42 8.28 4.88 -3.37
CA ALA A 42 9.15 6.02 -3.07
C ALA A 42 9.90 5.85 -1.74
N LEU A 43 9.37 5.07 -0.80
CA LEU A 43 10.05 4.68 0.43
C LEU A 43 11.01 3.50 0.25
N GLY A 44 11.12 2.95 -0.96
CA GLY A 44 12.07 1.89 -1.31
C GLY A 44 11.51 0.47 -1.26
N TRP A 45 10.20 0.30 -1.03
CA TRP A 45 9.57 -1.02 -1.05
C TRP A 45 9.32 -1.51 -2.48
N ASP A 46 9.62 -2.79 -2.73
CA ASP A 46 9.32 -3.41 -4.02
C ASP A 46 7.87 -3.93 -4.11
N ILE A 47 6.93 -2.99 -4.18
CA ILE A 47 5.49 -3.27 -4.29
C ILE A 47 5.18 -4.22 -5.46
N ASN A 48 5.84 -4.03 -6.60
CA ASN A 48 5.55 -4.77 -7.85
C ASN A 48 6.44 -6.01 -8.03
N ASN A 49 7.31 -6.31 -7.06
CA ASN A 49 8.35 -7.34 -7.17
C ASN A 49 9.19 -7.23 -8.45
N LYS A 50 9.65 -6.02 -8.77
CA LYS A 50 10.56 -5.76 -9.90
C LYS A 50 11.89 -6.47 -9.74
N ALA A 51 12.32 -6.77 -8.51
CA ALA A 51 13.50 -7.57 -8.22
C ALA A 51 13.32 -9.06 -8.61
N GLY A 52 12.09 -9.51 -8.90
CA GLY A 52 11.82 -10.86 -9.34
C GLY A 52 11.95 -11.93 -8.24
N TYR A 53 11.76 -11.54 -6.97
CA TYR A 53 11.78 -12.50 -5.87
C TYR A 53 10.65 -13.53 -6.00
N SER A 54 10.88 -14.74 -5.50
CA SER A 54 9.82 -15.75 -5.42
C SER A 54 8.72 -15.32 -4.46
N GLU A 55 7.53 -15.91 -4.57
CA GLU A 55 6.38 -15.64 -3.68
C GLU A 55 6.71 -15.70 -2.19
N ARG A 56 7.74 -16.46 -1.79
CA ARG A 56 8.19 -16.55 -0.40
C ARG A 56 9.00 -15.34 0.08
N TYR A 57 9.60 -14.59 -0.84
CA TYR A 57 10.54 -13.51 -0.53
C TYR A 57 10.14 -12.14 -1.10
N ARG A 58 9.03 -12.02 -1.85
CA ARG A 58 8.48 -10.71 -2.24
C ARG A 58 8.27 -9.86 -0.99
N GLU A 59 8.69 -8.60 -1.02
CA GLU A 59 8.62 -7.71 0.16
C GLU A 59 7.19 -7.32 0.53
N VAL A 60 6.30 -7.31 -0.47
CA VAL A 60 4.89 -6.94 -0.32
C VAL A 60 4.00 -8.04 -0.85
N ILE A 61 3.06 -8.48 -0.01
CA ILE A 61 1.99 -9.41 -0.38
C ILE A 61 0.68 -8.62 -0.39
N HIS A 62 -0.07 -8.71 -1.48
CA HIS A 62 -1.42 -8.16 -1.58
C HIS A 62 -2.43 -9.23 -1.12
N GLU A 63 -3.40 -8.86 -0.29
CA GLU A 63 -4.49 -9.73 0.18
C GLU A 63 -3.99 -11.04 0.83
N ASP A 64 -3.14 -10.92 1.85
CA ASP A 64 -2.73 -12.09 2.65
C ASP A 64 -3.95 -12.53 3.49
N SER A 65 -4.57 -13.66 3.15
CA SER A 65 -5.63 -14.25 3.99
C SER A 65 -5.02 -14.80 5.27
N LEU A 66 -4.78 -13.91 6.24
CA LEU A 66 -4.21 -14.25 7.52
C LEU A 66 -5.25 -14.94 8.40
N ARG A 67 -5.08 -16.25 8.60
CA ARG A 67 -5.69 -16.91 9.76
C ARG A 67 -4.88 -16.55 11.00
N VAL A 68 -5.35 -15.57 11.77
CA VAL A 68 -4.85 -15.31 13.12
C VAL A 68 -5.94 -15.69 14.11
N LYS A 69 -5.72 -16.76 14.89
CA LYS A 69 -6.54 -17.21 16.04
C LYS A 69 -8.04 -16.93 15.90
N GLU A 70 -8.73 -17.81 15.15
CA GLU A 70 -10.20 -17.82 14.95
C GLU A 70 -10.83 -16.65 14.18
N LYS A 71 -10.07 -15.60 13.83
CA LYS A 71 -10.55 -14.50 12.97
C LYS A 71 -9.70 -14.42 11.70
N VAL A 72 -10.35 -14.55 10.54
CA VAL A 72 -9.70 -14.27 9.25
C VAL A 72 -9.74 -12.76 9.06
N SER A 73 -8.57 -12.13 9.09
CA SER A 73 -8.41 -10.73 8.69
C SER A 73 -7.51 -10.77 7.46
N ALA A 74 -7.99 -10.23 6.34
CA ALA A 74 -7.21 -10.19 5.11
C ALA A 74 -6.81 -8.73 4.87
N PRO A 75 -5.68 -8.26 5.42
CA PRO A 75 -5.22 -6.91 5.16
C PRO A 75 -4.86 -6.75 3.69
N ASP A 76 -5.12 -5.56 3.14
CA ASP A 76 -4.87 -5.28 1.72
C ASP A 76 -3.39 -5.41 1.36
N TYR A 77 -2.49 -5.00 2.27
CA TYR A 77 -1.05 -5.13 2.12
C TYR A 77 -0.40 -5.72 3.37
N CYS A 78 0.53 -6.65 3.15
CA CYS A 78 1.42 -7.20 4.14
C CYS A 78 2.87 -6.92 3.73
N PHE A 79 3.57 -6.10 4.51
CA PHE A 79 4.97 -5.74 4.30
C PHE A 79 5.88 -6.62 5.13
N ARG A 80 6.93 -7.17 4.52
CA ARG A 80 7.88 -8.08 5.18
C ARG A 80 9.30 -7.92 4.67
N ILE A 81 10.26 -8.30 5.50
CA ILE A 81 11.67 -8.41 5.12
C ILE A 81 12.06 -9.89 5.29
N GLY A 82 12.41 -10.54 4.18
CA GLY A 82 12.55 -11.99 4.15
C GLY A 82 11.22 -12.68 4.53
N SER A 83 11.24 -13.53 5.56
CA SER A 83 10.03 -14.19 6.07
C SER A 83 9.32 -13.43 7.20
N GLU A 84 9.88 -12.32 7.68
CA GLU A 84 9.38 -11.62 8.86
C GLU A 84 8.45 -10.47 8.47
N ARG A 85 7.19 -10.56 8.89
CA ARG A 85 6.18 -9.50 8.71
C ARG A 85 6.56 -8.29 9.57
N LYS A 86 6.48 -7.09 8.98
CA LYS A 86 6.82 -5.82 9.62
C LYS A 86 5.58 -5.02 9.97
N PHE A 87 4.67 -4.83 9.02
CA PHE A 87 3.41 -4.11 9.25
C PHE A 87 2.38 -4.45 8.16
N PHE A 88 1.14 -4.02 8.41
CA PHE A 88 0.01 -4.16 7.50
C PHE A 88 -0.53 -2.78 7.14
N VAL A 89 -1.10 -2.66 5.95
CA VAL A 89 -1.79 -1.45 5.48
C VAL A 89 -3.13 -1.86 4.90
N GLU A 90 -4.18 -1.19 5.34
CA GLU A 90 -5.51 -1.24 4.73
C GLU A 90 -5.65 -0.05 3.78
N ALA A 91 -6.22 -0.30 2.62
CA ALA A 91 -6.50 0.67 1.59
C ALA A 91 -8.01 0.95 1.54
N GLY A 92 -8.36 2.22 1.44
CA GLY A 92 -9.75 2.62 1.25
C GLY A 92 -10.15 3.78 2.14
N TRP A 93 -11.41 4.15 2.00
CA TRP A 93 -12.04 5.15 2.84
C TRP A 93 -12.55 4.45 4.08
N GLY A 94 -12.15 4.91 5.27
CA GLY A 94 -12.75 4.46 6.52
C GLY A 94 -14.27 4.69 6.45
N GLY A 95 -15.04 3.62 6.70
CA GLY A 95 -16.49 3.69 6.85
C GLY A 95 -16.90 4.47 8.09
#